data_AF-A0A7C3S902-F1
#
_entry.id   AF-A0A7C3S902-F1
#
_cell.length_a   1.000
_cell.length_b   1.000
_cell.length_c   1.000
_cell.angle_alpha   90.00
_cell.angle_beta   90.00
_cell.angle_gamma   90.00
#
_symmetry.space_group_name_H-M   'P 1'
#
loop_
_entity.id
_entity.type
_entity.pdbx_description
1 polymer ?
#
loop_
_entity_poly.entity_id
_entity_poly.type
_entity_poly.pdbx_seq_one_letter_code
_entity_poly.pdbx_strand_id
1 'polypeptide(L)'
;MTKSNAKRTVATMTIEELREFVKQIIEVERRKDCYVDDDGTLVFYTEEGYADYLRKVGKPPSKVKAVFLNEGGLKCRYSDYKLTPQEKRRLARIRKQIVEGKVVPGEVVFEKLRKRGIRV
;
A
#
# COMPACT_ATOMS: atom_id res chain seq x y z
N MET A 1 -38.67 -20.69 33.33
CA MET A 1 -38.12 -19.41 32.83
C MET A 1 -37.21 -19.70 31.65
N THR A 2 -37.68 -19.51 30.43
CA THR A 2 -36.88 -19.64 29.21
C THR A 2 -36.81 -18.27 28.53
N LYS A 3 -35.69 -17.55 28.68
CA LYS A 3 -35.39 -16.40 27.83
C LYS A 3 -34.83 -16.95 26.52
N SER A 4 -35.71 -17.20 25.54
CA SER A 4 -35.25 -17.38 24.17
C SER A 4 -34.73 -16.04 23.67
N ASN A 5 -33.43 -15.95 23.43
CA ASN A 5 -32.84 -14.83 22.72
C ASN A 5 -33.17 -15.04 21.23
N ALA A 6 -34.43 -14.78 20.86
CA ALA A 6 -34.89 -14.91 19.49
C ALA A 6 -34.01 -14.02 18.62
N LYS A 7 -33.26 -14.62 17.69
CA LYS A 7 -32.54 -13.88 16.65
C LYS A 7 -33.58 -13.01 15.94
N ARG A 8 -33.55 -11.70 16.22
CA ARG A 8 -34.43 -10.72 15.59
C ARG A 8 -34.07 -10.69 14.11
N THR A 9 -34.97 -11.16 13.25
CA THR A 9 -34.83 -11.05 11.80
C THR A 9 -35.13 -9.62 11.39
N VAL A 10 -34.14 -8.94 10.81
CA VAL A 10 -34.30 -7.59 10.27
C VAL A 10 -34.82 -7.72 8.84
N ALA A 11 -36.13 -7.96 8.74
CA ALA A 11 -36.96 -7.89 7.53
C ALA A 11 -36.64 -8.84 6.35
N THR A 12 -37.69 -9.20 5.62
CA THR A 12 -37.61 -9.76 4.27
C THR A 12 -37.16 -8.65 3.32
N MET A 13 -35.87 -8.63 2.98
CA MET A 13 -35.30 -7.74 1.97
C MET A 13 -35.27 -8.43 0.61
N THR A 14 -35.55 -7.68 -0.44
CA THR A 14 -35.32 -8.08 -1.83
C THR A 14 -33.81 -8.15 -2.13
N ILE A 15 -33.44 -8.82 -3.21
CA ILE A 15 -32.03 -8.95 -3.63
C ILE A 15 -31.46 -7.57 -3.98
N GLU A 16 -32.29 -6.69 -4.55
CA GLU A 16 -31.96 -5.31 -4.88
C GLU A 16 -31.63 -4.49 -3.61
N GLU A 17 -32.46 -4.59 -2.58
CA GLU A 17 -32.25 -3.92 -1.29
C GLU A 17 -31.00 -4.45 -0.58
N LEU A 18 -30.75 -5.77 -0.62
CA LEU A 18 -29.51 -6.35 -0.10
C LEU A 18 -28.29 -5.80 -0.86
N ARG A 19 -28.37 -5.72 -2.19
CA ARG A 19 -27.29 -5.20 -3.03
C ARG A 19 -27.01 -3.72 -2.74
N GLU A 20 -28.04 -2.93 -2.50
CA GLU A 20 -27.91 -1.52 -2.15
C GLU A 20 -27.35 -1.32 -0.74
N PHE A 21 -27.81 -2.12 0.22
CA PHE A 21 -27.27 -2.15 1.58
C PHE A 21 -25.78 -2.54 1.61
N VAL A 22 -25.39 -3.58 0.85
CA VAL A 22 -23.98 -3.99 0.70
C VAL A 22 -23.14 -2.87 0.06
N LYS A 23 -23.66 -2.17 -0.96
CA LYS A 23 -22.99 -1.01 -1.55
C LYS A 23 -22.77 0.11 -0.52
N GLN A 24 -23.77 0.39 0.32
CA GLN A 24 -23.65 1.41 1.38
C GLN A 24 -22.63 1.00 2.46
N ILE A 25 -22.59 -0.27 2.87
CA ILE A 25 -21.54 -0.77 3.77
C ILE A 25 -20.17 -0.61 3.13
N ILE A 26 -20.01 -1.00 1.87
CA ILE A 26 -18.74 -0.87 1.15
C ILE A 26 -18.33 0.61 1.02
N GLU A 27 -19.26 1.54 0.76
CA GLU A 27 -18.94 2.99 0.74
C GLU A 27 -18.58 3.55 2.11
N VAL A 28 -19.22 3.09 3.18
CA VAL A 28 -18.91 3.50 4.56
C VAL A 28 -17.58 2.93 5.02
N GLU A 29 -17.25 1.68 4.65
CA GLU A 29 -15.93 1.09 4.88
C GLU A 29 -14.84 1.76 4.02
N ARG A 30 -15.14 2.15 2.78
CA ARG A 30 -14.24 2.99 1.96
C ARG A 30 -14.00 4.38 2.57
N ARG A 31 -14.93 4.93 3.35
CA ARG A 31 -14.66 6.15 4.13
C ARG A 31 -13.66 5.94 5.28
N LYS A 32 -13.29 4.70 5.61
CA LYS A 32 -12.24 4.33 6.58
C LYS A 32 -10.88 4.07 5.95
N ASP A 33 -10.62 4.55 4.73
CA ASP A 33 -9.34 4.36 4.02
C ASP A 33 -8.11 4.92 4.78
N CYS A 34 -8.33 5.72 5.82
CA CYS A 34 -7.28 6.24 6.69
C CYS A 34 -7.76 6.55 8.11
N TYR A 35 -6.81 6.66 9.04
CA TYR A 35 -7.00 7.14 10.40
C TYR A 35 -5.92 8.18 10.76
N VAL A 36 -6.10 8.93 11.85
CA VAL A 36 -5.06 9.81 12.39
C VAL A 36 -4.48 9.14 13.62
N ASP A 37 -3.16 8.99 13.68
CA ASP A 37 -2.47 8.43 14.85
C ASP A 37 -2.25 9.49 15.95
N ASP A 38 -1.72 9.05 17.10
CA ASP A 38 -1.49 9.91 18.27
C ASP A 38 -0.52 11.06 17.99
N ASP A 39 0.38 10.89 17.01
CA ASP A 39 1.27 11.95 16.56
C ASP A 39 0.56 12.97 15.65
N GLY A 40 -0.69 12.72 15.26
CA GLY A 40 -1.43 13.55 14.30
C GLY A 40 -1.05 13.26 12.84
N THR A 41 -0.55 12.07 12.54
CA THR A 41 -0.20 11.62 11.20
C THR A 41 -1.39 10.92 10.56
N LEU A 42 -1.71 11.31 9.31
CA LEU A 42 -2.76 10.64 8.53
C LEU A 42 -2.21 9.31 7.96
N VAL A 43 -2.70 8.20 8.44
CA VAL A 43 -2.27 6.84 8.08
C VAL A 43 -3.32 6.20 7.18
N PHE A 44 -2.95 5.88 5.94
CA PHE A 44 -3.78 5.15 4.99
C PHE A 44 -3.55 3.63 5.09
N TYR A 45 -4.61 2.86 4.96
CA TYR A 45 -4.49 1.38 4.91
C TYR A 45 -3.99 0.87 3.56
N THR A 46 -4.06 1.70 2.51
CA THR A 46 -3.65 1.35 1.15
C THR A 46 -2.72 2.41 0.57
N GLU A 47 -1.82 1.97 -0.29
CA GLU A 47 -0.94 2.89 -1.04
C GLU A 47 -1.77 3.76 -2.00
N GLU A 48 -2.81 3.21 -2.61
CA GLU A 48 -3.69 3.91 -3.54
C GLU A 48 -4.40 5.09 -2.89
N GLY A 49 -4.92 4.92 -1.68
CA GLY A 49 -5.58 5.98 -0.92
C GLY A 49 -4.61 7.12 -0.58
N TYR A 50 -3.40 6.76 -0.14
CA TYR A 50 -2.34 7.73 0.12
C TYR A 50 -1.89 8.48 -1.15
N ALA A 51 -1.71 7.78 -2.26
CA ALA A 51 -1.31 8.37 -3.53
C ALA A 51 -2.39 9.33 -4.06
N ASP A 52 -3.66 8.98 -3.92
CA ASP A 52 -4.76 9.85 -4.31
C ASP A 52 -4.85 11.12 -3.44
N TYR A 53 -4.64 10.98 -2.13
CA TYR A 53 -4.55 12.11 -1.21
C TYR A 53 -3.40 13.05 -1.57
N LEU A 54 -2.20 12.52 -1.84
CA LEU A 54 -1.06 13.33 -2.25
C LEU A 54 -1.33 14.12 -3.55
N ARG A 55 -1.99 13.50 -4.53
CA ARG A 55 -2.40 14.18 -5.77
C ARG A 55 -3.33 15.36 -5.49
N LYS A 56 -4.29 15.19 -4.59
CA LYS A 56 -5.25 16.25 -4.19
C LYS A 56 -4.58 17.38 -3.41
N VAL A 57 -3.64 17.06 -2.51
CA VAL A 57 -2.93 18.06 -1.72
C VAL A 57 -1.95 18.87 -2.57
N GLY A 58 -1.37 18.28 -3.62
CA GLY A 58 -0.47 18.97 -4.55
C GLY A 58 0.87 19.41 -3.94
N LYS A 59 1.19 18.94 -2.72
CA LYS A 59 2.46 19.21 -2.03
C LYS A 59 3.41 18.01 -2.17
N PRO A 60 4.73 18.21 -2.07
CA PRO A 60 5.69 17.12 -2.00
C PRO A 60 5.39 16.19 -0.81
N PRO A 61 5.56 14.87 -0.95
CA PRO A 61 5.35 13.91 0.14
C PRO A 61 6.01 14.29 1.47
N SER A 62 7.23 14.87 1.47
CA SER A 62 7.92 15.26 2.71
C SER A 62 7.25 16.40 3.47
N LYS A 63 6.43 17.21 2.79
CA LYS A 63 5.70 18.36 3.35
C LYS A 63 4.30 17.97 3.82
N VAL A 64 3.94 16.71 3.69
CA VAL A 64 2.62 16.19 4.07
C VAL A 64 2.81 15.20 5.21
N LYS A 65 2.08 15.40 6.32
CA LYS A 65 2.11 14.50 7.48
C LYS A 65 1.18 13.31 7.27
N ALA A 66 1.50 12.51 6.25
CA ALA A 66 0.72 11.34 5.86
C ALA A 66 1.63 10.17 5.47
N VAL A 67 1.14 8.95 5.72
CA VAL A 67 1.82 7.67 5.44
C VAL A 67 0.80 6.63 4.99
N PHE A 68 1.23 5.52 4.40
CA PHE A 68 0.40 4.34 4.16
C PHE A 68 1.01 3.11 4.84
N LEU A 69 0.20 2.09 5.11
CA LEU A 69 0.67 0.80 5.58
C LEU A 69 1.03 -0.10 4.39
N ASN A 70 2.24 -0.66 4.39
CA ASN A 70 2.59 -1.71 3.43
C ASN A 70 1.97 -3.06 3.83
N GLU A 71 2.18 -4.09 3.00
CA GLU A 71 1.67 -5.46 3.26
C GLU A 71 2.13 -6.04 4.62
N GLY A 72 3.25 -5.55 5.17
CA GLY A 72 3.78 -5.93 6.48
C GLY A 72 3.30 -5.04 7.64
N GLY A 73 2.36 -4.12 7.42
CA GLY A 73 1.86 -3.19 8.44
C GLY A 73 2.84 -2.08 8.84
N LEU A 74 3.92 -1.87 8.07
CA LEU A 74 4.87 -0.79 8.32
C LEU A 74 4.38 0.51 7.68
N LYS A 75 4.54 1.62 8.42
CA LYS A 75 4.27 2.97 7.92
C LYS A 75 5.32 3.36 6.87
N CYS A 76 4.86 3.62 5.66
CA CYS A 76 5.65 4.02 4.51
C CYS A 76 5.19 5.38 3.98
N ARG A 77 6.11 6.11 3.33
CA ARG A 77 5.79 7.36 2.63
C ARG A 77 6.60 7.44 1.35
N TYR A 78 6.10 8.17 0.36
CA TYR A 78 6.89 8.46 -0.83
C TYR A 78 8.04 9.40 -0.51
N SER A 79 9.13 9.23 -1.27
CA SER A 79 10.25 10.15 -1.28
C SER A 79 9.93 11.33 -2.19
N ASP A 80 10.46 12.50 -1.86
CA ASP A 80 10.48 13.66 -2.77
C ASP A 80 11.44 13.47 -3.94
N TYR A 81 12.31 12.46 -3.86
CA TYR A 81 13.35 12.23 -4.85
C TYR A 81 12.73 11.88 -6.21
N LYS A 82 12.93 12.77 -7.18
CA LYS A 82 12.60 12.51 -8.58
C LYS A 82 13.83 11.98 -9.30
N LEU A 83 13.70 10.80 -9.90
CA LEU A 83 14.73 10.25 -10.76
C LEU A 83 15.08 11.23 -11.88
N THR A 84 16.36 11.54 -12.01
CA THR A 84 16.90 12.30 -13.13
C THR A 84 16.67 11.54 -14.45
N PRO A 85 16.66 12.23 -15.61
CA PRO A 85 16.57 11.56 -16.90
C PRO A 85 17.65 10.49 -17.12
N GLN A 86 18.86 10.72 -16.59
CA GLN A 86 19.96 9.76 -16.67
C GLN A 86 19.68 8.49 -15.87
N GLU A 87 19.19 8.63 -14.63
CA GLU A 87 18.82 7.50 -13.79
C GLU A 87 17.65 6.70 -14.36
N LYS A 88 16.66 7.38 -14.95
CA LYS A 88 15.55 6.72 -15.67
C LYS A 88 16.07 5.85 -16.82
N ARG A 89 16.99 6.38 -17.64
CA ARG A 89 17.62 5.61 -18.73
C ARG A 89 18.42 4.42 -18.20
N ARG A 90 19.17 4.62 -17.10
CA ARG A 90 19.94 3.56 -16.45
C ARG A 90 19.01 2.44 -15.94
N LEU A 91 17.93 2.78 -15.25
CA LEU A 91 16.94 1.80 -14.77
C LEU A 91 16.28 1.04 -15.93
N ALA A 92 15.95 1.72 -17.03
CA ALA A 92 15.40 1.06 -18.21
C ALA A 92 16.39 0.03 -18.81
N ARG A 93 17.69 0.37 -18.88
CA ARG A 93 18.73 -0.57 -19.32
C ARG A 93 18.86 -1.77 -18.39
N ILE A 94 18.88 -1.54 -17.07
CA ILE A 94 18.96 -2.61 -16.08
C ILE A 94 17.76 -3.55 -16.20
N ARG A 95 16.54 -3.01 -16.30
CA ARG A 95 15.32 -3.81 -16.52
C ARG A 95 15.42 -4.66 -17.78
N LYS A 96 15.91 -4.10 -18.89
CA LYS A 96 16.15 -4.84 -20.12
C LYS A 96 17.16 -5.98 -19.93
N GLN A 97 18.27 -5.73 -19.22
CA GLN A 97 19.26 -6.78 -18.92
C GLN A 97 18.68 -7.90 -18.05
N ILE A 98 17.80 -7.58 -17.10
CA ILE A 98 17.11 -8.58 -16.26
C ILE A 98 16.24 -9.48 -17.14
N VAL A 99 15.40 -8.89 -18.00
CA VAL A 99 14.52 -9.64 -18.91
C VAL A 99 15.34 -10.50 -19.89
N GLU A 100 16.47 -9.99 -20.37
CA GLU A 100 17.38 -10.73 -21.25
C GLU A 100 18.24 -11.79 -20.53
N GLY A 101 18.10 -11.97 -19.22
CA GLY A 101 18.88 -12.92 -18.43
C GLY A 101 20.37 -12.56 -18.31
N LYS A 102 20.75 -11.32 -18.63
CA LYS A 102 22.15 -10.82 -18.57
C LYS A 102 22.55 -10.31 -17.18
N VAL A 103 21.85 -10.76 -16.15
CA VAL A 103 22.12 -10.42 -14.75
C VAL A 103 22.52 -11.65 -13.97
N VAL A 104 23.39 -11.46 -12.99
CA VAL A 104 23.84 -12.54 -12.11
C VAL A 104 22.95 -12.53 -10.86
N PRO A 105 22.39 -13.67 -10.43
CA PRO A 105 21.63 -13.76 -9.19
C PRO A 105 22.45 -13.26 -8.00
N GLY A 106 21.80 -12.58 -7.06
CA GLY A 106 22.45 -12.00 -5.88
C GLY A 106 23.23 -13.04 -5.07
N GLU A 107 22.68 -14.24 -4.92
CA GLU A 107 23.30 -15.38 -4.23
C GLU A 107 24.69 -15.73 -4.80
N VAL A 108 24.80 -15.78 -6.14
CA VAL A 108 26.07 -16.06 -6.83
C VAL A 108 27.07 -14.93 -6.63
N VAL A 109 26.60 -13.69 -6.57
CA VAL A 109 27.44 -12.53 -6.27
C VAL A 109 27.94 -12.60 -4.82
N PHE A 110 27.05 -12.87 -3.86
CA PHE A 110 27.39 -12.97 -2.44
C PHE A 110 28.36 -14.12 -2.17
N GLU A 111 28.19 -15.27 -2.80
CA GLU A 111 29.11 -16.41 -2.66
C GLU A 111 30.51 -16.05 -3.17
N LYS A 112 30.62 -15.39 -4.33
CA LYS A 112 31.91 -14.92 -4.87
C LYS A 112 32.58 -13.89 -3.97
N LEU A 113 31.81 -12.98 -3.39
CA LEU A 113 32.32 -11.97 -2.46
C LEU A 113 32.81 -12.62 -1.15
N ARG A 114 32.08 -13.60 -0.60
CA ARG A 114 32.51 -14.39 0.57
C ARG A 114 33.80 -15.17 0.28
N LYS A 115 33.92 -15.80 -0.90
CA LYS A 115 35.17 -16.47 -1.34
C LYS A 115 36.37 -15.52 -1.44
N ARG A 116 36.12 -14.22 -1.63
CA ARG A 116 37.14 -13.16 -1.63
C ARG A 116 37.40 -12.56 -0.24
N GLY A 117 36.79 -13.12 0.81
CA GLY A 117 36.93 -12.64 2.19
C GLY A 117 36.11 -11.37 2.51
N ILE A 118 35.23 -10.95 1.62
CA ILE A 118 34.36 -9.78 1.82
C ILE A 118 33.12 -10.25 2.61
N ARG A 119 32.87 -9.65 3.78
CA ARG A 119 31.64 -9.88 4.54
C ARG A 119 30.45 -9.23 3.82
N VAL A 120 29.48 -10.05 3.46
CA VAL A 120 28.20 -9.71 2.82
C VAL A 120 27.07 -10.46 3.50
#